data_AF-A0A023G057-F1
#
_entry.id   AF-A0A023G057-F1
#
_cell.length_a   1.000
_cell.length_b   1.000
_cell.length_c   1.000
_cell.angle_alpha   90.00
_cell.angle_beta   90.00
_cell.angle_gamma   90.00
#
_symmetry.space_group_name_H-M   'P 1'
#
loop_
_entity.id
_entity.type
_entity.pdbx_description
1 polymer ?
#
loop_
_entity_poly.entity_id
_entity_poly.type
_entity_poly.pdbx_seq_one_letter_code
_entity_poly.pdbx_strand_id
1 'polypeptide(L)'
;MLKLWIVALAFGALAAGEKEPPGAVPGCGGPAEKPKEKNYGTVTDTNSCEKRYLEVKGKPVLASCMRHCPRKNASYPLRNGERCLQFMKKGFLLERADESKNTCRLGLCLFGKCRRLRNLYPVMCTVPQDKEDLRE
;
A
#
# COMPACT_ATOMS: atom_id res chain seq x y z
N MET A 1 -56.78 -7.47 12.35
CA MET A 1 -55.39 -7.68 11.87
C MET A 1 -54.79 -8.83 12.66
N LEU A 2 -54.58 -9.98 11.99
CA LEU A 2 -54.23 -11.26 12.62
C LEU A 2 -52.69 -11.41 12.72
N LYS A 3 -52.18 -11.62 13.94
CA LYS A 3 -50.76 -11.88 14.25
C LYS A 3 -50.44 -13.36 14.02
N LEU A 4 -49.36 -13.67 13.30
CA LEU A 4 -48.74 -15.00 13.26
C LEU A 4 -47.21 -14.83 13.27
N TRP A 5 -46.59 -15.17 14.41
CA TRP A 5 -45.16 -15.33 14.58
C TRP A 5 -44.81 -16.80 14.31
N ILE A 6 -43.81 -17.07 13.47
CA ILE A 6 -43.21 -18.41 13.35
C ILE A 6 -41.70 -18.26 13.54
N VAL A 7 -41.24 -18.73 14.70
CA VAL A 7 -39.83 -18.94 15.02
C VAL A 7 -39.46 -20.35 14.58
N ALA A 8 -38.59 -20.48 13.59
CA ALA A 8 -38.02 -21.77 13.19
C ALA A 8 -36.79 -22.06 14.06
N LEU A 9 -36.91 -23.04 14.94
CA LEU A 9 -35.84 -23.57 15.81
C LEU A 9 -34.90 -24.48 15.00
N ALA A 10 -33.60 -24.22 15.14
CA ALA A 10 -32.52 -24.96 14.50
C ALA A 10 -32.31 -26.35 15.11
N PHE A 11 -32.13 -27.36 14.24
CA PHE A 11 -31.62 -28.67 14.61
C PHE A 11 -30.10 -28.71 14.44
N GLY A 12 -29.41 -29.26 15.43
CA GLY A 12 -27.98 -29.57 15.35
C GLY A 12 -27.54 -30.39 16.56
N ALA A 13 -27.78 -31.70 16.48
CA ALA A 13 -27.27 -32.67 17.45
C ALA A 13 -25.74 -32.76 17.33
N LEU A 14 -25.00 -32.33 18.35
CA LEU A 14 -23.57 -32.59 18.50
C LEU A 14 -23.40 -33.83 19.38
N ALA A 15 -23.25 -34.98 18.72
CA ALA A 15 -22.70 -36.19 19.29
C ALA A 15 -21.45 -36.56 18.49
N ALA A 16 -20.27 -36.41 19.09
CA ALA A 16 -19.06 -37.14 18.73
C ALA A 16 -18.06 -36.99 19.88
N GLY A 17 -17.98 -38.04 20.70
CA GLY A 17 -16.85 -38.28 21.56
C GLY A 17 -15.65 -38.82 20.76
N GLU A 18 -14.49 -38.66 21.40
CA GLU A 18 -13.29 -39.52 21.30
C GLU A 18 -12.48 -39.50 20.00
N LYS A 19 -11.33 -38.83 20.04
CA LYS A 19 -9.97 -39.45 20.08
C LYS A 19 -8.94 -38.41 19.64
N GLU A 20 -8.16 -37.93 20.61
CA GLU A 20 -6.84 -37.34 20.32
C GLU A 20 -5.97 -38.37 19.59
N PRO A 21 -5.46 -38.08 18.39
CA PRO A 21 -4.37 -38.86 17.83
C PRO A 21 -3.06 -38.47 18.55
N PRO A 22 -2.30 -39.44 19.10
CA PRO A 22 -1.00 -39.17 19.71
C PRO A 22 0.02 -38.94 18.60
N GLY A 23 0.46 -37.69 18.42
CA GLY A 23 1.49 -37.40 17.42
C GLY A 23 1.58 -35.95 16.95
N ALA A 24 1.41 -34.97 17.83
CA ALA A 24 1.75 -33.58 17.50
C ALA A 24 3.27 -33.38 17.72
N VAL A 25 4.06 -33.61 16.67
CA VAL A 25 5.43 -33.08 16.61
C VAL A 25 5.39 -31.54 16.62
N PRO A 26 6.28 -30.85 17.35
CA PRO A 26 6.30 -29.39 17.42
C PRO A 26 6.85 -28.84 16.09
N GLY A 27 5.94 -28.61 15.13
CA GLY A 27 6.27 -27.99 13.85
C GLY A 27 6.54 -26.50 14.03
N CYS A 28 7.80 -26.12 13.80
CA CYS A 28 8.28 -24.74 13.77
C CYS A 28 7.48 -23.83 12.83
N GLY A 29 7.19 -22.62 13.31
CA GLY A 29 6.89 -21.45 12.48
C GLY A 29 5.42 -21.26 12.16
N GLY A 30 4.73 -20.48 13.02
CA GLY A 30 3.50 -19.81 12.60
C GLY A 30 3.75 -19.00 11.32
N PRO A 31 2.71 -18.73 10.51
CA PRO A 31 2.89 -18.02 9.24
C PRO A 31 3.58 -16.68 9.52
N ALA A 32 4.79 -16.51 8.98
CA ALA A 32 5.44 -15.21 8.97
C ALA A 32 4.48 -14.24 8.29
N GLU A 33 4.00 -13.25 9.04
CA GLU A 33 3.13 -12.21 8.52
C GLU A 33 3.90 -11.53 7.38
N LYS A 34 3.50 -11.80 6.13
CA LYS A 34 4.14 -11.20 4.96
C LYS A 34 4.08 -9.68 5.16
N PRO A 35 5.22 -8.96 5.10
CA PRO A 35 5.21 -7.52 5.25
C PRO A 35 4.18 -6.92 4.30
N LYS A 36 3.27 -6.09 4.81
CA LYS A 36 2.25 -5.41 3.99
C LYS A 36 2.94 -4.76 2.79
N GLU A 37 2.52 -5.16 1.60
CA GLU A 37 3.09 -4.66 0.35
C GLU A 37 2.91 -3.14 0.30
N LYS A 38 4.02 -2.43 0.43
CA LYS A 38 3.99 -0.97 0.57
C LYS A 38 4.00 -0.33 -0.80
N ASN A 39 3.10 0.63 -1.01
CA ASN A 39 2.98 1.29 -2.30
C ASN A 39 4.04 2.38 -2.53
N TYR A 40 4.61 2.99 -1.50
CA TYR A 40 5.55 4.12 -1.66
C TYR A 40 6.47 4.24 -0.46
N GLY A 41 7.64 4.87 -0.65
CA GLY A 41 8.44 5.34 0.47
C GLY A 41 7.87 6.64 1.01
N THR A 42 8.06 6.89 2.30
CA THR A 42 7.69 8.11 2.99
C THR A 42 8.96 8.77 3.51
N VAL A 43 9.09 10.06 3.23
CA VAL A 43 10.12 10.91 3.81
C VAL A 43 9.44 11.91 4.72
N THR A 44 9.78 11.87 6.00
CA THR A 44 9.23 12.77 7.01
C THR A 44 10.22 13.90 7.27
N ASP A 45 9.78 15.15 7.10
CA ASP A 45 10.59 16.33 7.40
C ASP A 45 10.56 16.70 8.90
N THR A 46 11.43 17.63 9.32
CA THR A 46 11.55 18.12 10.71
C THR A 46 10.25 18.64 11.29
N ASN A 47 9.35 19.16 10.46
CA ASN A 47 8.03 19.63 10.85
C ASN A 47 7.01 18.48 11.00
N SER A 48 7.49 17.23 10.95
CA SER A 48 6.68 16.02 10.93
C SER A 48 5.71 15.98 9.75
N CYS A 49 6.06 16.61 8.63
CA CYS A 49 5.28 16.48 7.39
C CYS A 49 5.88 15.39 6.50
N GLU A 50 5.01 14.53 6.00
CA GLU A 50 5.32 13.39 5.18
C GLU A 50 5.19 13.72 3.69
N LYS A 51 6.21 13.35 2.93
CA LYS A 51 6.22 13.36 1.47
C LYS A 51 6.38 11.93 0.97
N ARG A 52 5.66 11.57 -0.09
CA ARG A 52 5.69 10.21 -0.65
C ARG A 52 6.62 10.17 -1.85
N TYR A 53 7.45 9.13 -1.93
CA TYR A 53 8.48 8.97 -2.96
C TYR A 53 8.47 7.58 -3.58
N LEU A 54 8.91 7.55 -4.83
CA LEU A 54 9.29 6.38 -5.60
C LEU A 54 10.69 6.56 -6.12
N GLU A 55 11.37 5.47 -6.41
CA GLU A 55 12.73 5.52 -6.90
C GLU A 55 12.78 5.14 -8.38
N VAL A 56 13.52 5.94 -9.16
CA VAL A 56 13.82 5.65 -10.57
C VAL A 56 15.32 5.81 -10.76
N LYS A 57 15.98 4.74 -11.20
CA LYS A 57 17.45 4.70 -11.41
C LYS A 57 18.22 5.18 -10.16
N GLY A 58 17.83 4.72 -8.96
CA GLY A 58 18.48 5.11 -7.70
C GLY A 58 18.17 6.52 -7.21
N LYS A 59 17.27 7.26 -7.87
CA LYS A 59 16.91 8.63 -7.49
C LYS A 59 15.48 8.70 -6.96
N PRO A 60 15.25 9.28 -5.77
CA PRO A 60 13.91 9.50 -5.25
C PRO A 60 13.20 10.61 -6.05
N VAL A 61 11.96 10.33 -6.42
CA VAL A 61 11.04 11.24 -7.13
C VAL A 61 9.67 11.14 -6.48
N LEU A 62 8.90 12.23 -6.46
CA LEU A 62 7.63 12.28 -5.75
C LEU A 62 6.62 11.26 -6.27
N ALA A 63 6.03 10.46 -5.39
CA ALA A 63 4.87 9.62 -5.67
C ALA A 63 3.56 10.43 -5.62
N SER A 64 3.57 11.55 -4.89
CA SER A 64 2.42 12.43 -4.66
C SER A 64 2.87 13.89 -4.73
N CYS A 65 2.04 14.75 -5.33
CA CYS A 65 2.26 16.20 -5.37
C CYS A 65 1.65 16.92 -4.16
N MET A 66 1.34 16.17 -3.10
CA MET A 66 0.84 16.66 -1.83
C MET A 66 1.79 16.17 -0.73
N ARG A 67 2.11 17.05 0.21
CA ARG A 67 2.70 16.67 1.51
C ARG A 67 1.59 16.57 2.55
N HIS A 68 1.66 15.58 3.42
CA HIS A 68 0.71 15.38 4.50
C HIS A 68 1.36 15.73 5.83
N CYS A 69 0.76 16.61 6.61
CA CYS A 69 1.27 17.01 7.92
C CYS A 69 0.34 16.44 9.00
N PRO A 70 0.60 15.22 9.52
CA PRO A 70 -0.26 14.56 10.52
C PRO A 70 -0.53 15.43 11.75
N ARG A 71 0.46 16.19 12.24
CA ARG A 71 0.29 17.10 13.39
C ARG A 71 -0.81 18.14 13.21
N LYS A 72 -1.04 18.59 11.97
CA LYS A 72 -2.07 19.58 11.63
C LYS A 72 -3.30 18.94 11.00
N ASN A 73 -3.29 17.61 10.84
CA ASN A 73 -4.26 16.85 10.05
C ASN A 73 -4.57 17.50 8.69
N ALA A 74 -3.54 18.05 8.04
CA ALA A 74 -3.68 18.89 6.86
C ALA A 74 -2.75 18.41 5.76
N SER A 75 -3.18 18.56 4.50
CA SER A 75 -2.35 18.27 3.33
C SER A 75 -2.15 19.51 2.50
N TYR A 76 -0.92 19.76 2.07
CA TYR A 76 -0.54 20.94 1.32
C TYR A 76 0.01 20.55 -0.05
N PRO A 77 -0.29 21.30 -1.12
CA PRO A 77 0.31 21.08 -2.42
C PRO A 77 1.81 21.34 -2.36
N LEU A 78 2.58 20.47 -3.02
CA LEU A 78 3.98 20.71 -3.31
C LEU A 78 4.13 21.70 -4.47
N ARG A 79 5.35 22.16 -4.71
CA ARG A 79 5.64 23.21 -5.69
C ARG A 79 5.25 22.74 -7.10
N ASN A 80 4.63 23.65 -7.86
CA ASN A 80 4.32 23.40 -9.25
C ASN A 80 5.61 23.20 -10.07
N GLY A 81 5.58 22.28 -11.03
CA GLY A 81 6.72 21.93 -11.88
C GLY A 81 7.65 20.86 -11.31
N GLU A 82 7.44 20.41 -10.06
CA GLU A 82 8.20 19.27 -9.52
C GLU A 82 7.88 17.97 -10.26
N ARG A 83 8.89 17.11 -10.44
CA ARG A 83 8.70 15.81 -11.09
C ARG A 83 7.98 14.85 -10.16
N CYS A 84 7.02 14.12 -10.72
CA CYS A 84 6.27 13.10 -10.00
C CYS A 84 6.16 11.81 -10.81
N LEU A 85 5.95 10.69 -10.13
CA LEU A 85 5.77 9.37 -10.68
C LEU A 85 4.40 8.81 -10.26
N GLN A 86 3.72 8.18 -11.20
CA GLN A 86 2.49 7.43 -10.94
C GLN A 86 2.68 5.98 -11.33
N PHE A 87 2.38 5.04 -10.43
CA PHE A 87 2.32 3.63 -10.81
C PHE A 87 1.36 3.40 -11.95
N MET A 88 1.80 2.58 -12.88
CA MET A 88 0.92 1.92 -13.82
C MET A 88 0.38 0.68 -13.12
N LYS A 89 -0.96 0.58 -13.00
CA LYS A 89 -1.58 -0.65 -12.52
C LYS A 89 -1.09 -1.80 -13.38
N LYS A 90 -0.50 -2.83 -12.77
CA LYS A 90 -0.24 -4.09 -13.47
C LYS A 90 -1.60 -4.71 -13.79
N GLY A 91 -1.76 -5.17 -15.03
CA GLY A 91 -2.91 -5.98 -15.40
C GLY A 91 -3.01 -7.19 -14.47
N PHE A 92 -4.24 -7.67 -14.26
CA PHE A 92 -4.67 -8.66 -13.26
C PHE A 92 -4.02 -10.07 -13.35
N LEU A 93 -2.94 -10.25 -14.14
CA LEU A 93 -2.40 -11.55 -14.54
C LEU A 93 -0.92 -11.74 -14.16
N LEU A 94 -0.51 -11.38 -12.95
CA LEU A 94 0.80 -11.78 -12.42
C LEU A 94 0.69 -12.29 -10.99
N GLU A 95 0.07 -13.46 -10.83
CA GLU A 95 0.04 -14.25 -9.58
C GLU A 95 1.42 -14.85 -9.20
N ARG A 96 2.47 -14.63 -10.00
CA ARG A 96 3.82 -15.12 -9.71
C ARG A 96 4.87 -14.11 -10.17
N ALA A 97 5.23 -13.16 -9.32
CA ALA A 97 6.46 -12.41 -9.51
C ALA A 97 6.95 -11.87 -8.17
N ASP A 98 7.76 -12.69 -7.50
CA ASP A 98 8.61 -12.30 -6.35
C ASP A 98 9.49 -11.06 -6.63
N GLU A 99 9.62 -10.62 -7.89
CA GLU A 99 10.29 -9.37 -8.28
C GLU A 99 9.49 -8.62 -9.34
N SER A 100 8.22 -8.35 -9.09
CA SER A 100 7.40 -7.64 -10.06
C SER A 100 7.93 -6.19 -10.20
N LYS A 101 8.84 -5.95 -11.16
CA LYS A 101 9.37 -4.62 -11.48
C LYS A 101 8.20 -3.68 -11.75
N ASN A 102 8.04 -2.67 -10.90
CA ASN A 102 6.96 -1.71 -11.06
C ASN A 102 7.28 -0.78 -12.23
N THR A 103 6.27 -0.49 -13.04
CA THR A 103 6.37 0.54 -14.08
C THR A 103 5.62 1.79 -13.63
N CYS A 104 6.22 2.94 -13.87
CA CYS A 104 5.69 4.24 -13.50
C CYS A 104 5.65 5.17 -14.71
N ARG A 105 4.71 6.11 -14.69
CA ARG A 105 4.65 7.24 -15.62
C ARG A 105 5.23 8.48 -14.97
N LEU A 106 6.10 9.17 -15.69
CA LEU A 106 6.62 10.47 -15.27
C LEU A 106 5.61 11.59 -15.58
N GLY A 107 5.52 12.53 -14.66
CA GLY A 107 4.67 13.71 -14.77
C GLY A 107 5.26 14.91 -14.03
N LEU A 108 4.47 15.98 -13.98
CA LEU A 108 4.77 17.19 -13.23
C LEU A 108 3.65 17.52 -12.26
N CYS A 109 4.01 18.09 -11.12
CA CYS A 109 3.06 18.61 -10.15
C CYS A 109 2.43 19.90 -10.66
N LEU A 110 1.10 19.91 -10.75
CA LEU A 110 0.29 21.07 -11.10
C LEU A 110 -0.95 21.09 -10.22
N PHE A 111 -1.07 22.12 -9.38
CA PHE A 111 -2.17 22.29 -8.42
C PHE A 111 -2.35 21.07 -7.51
N GLY A 112 -1.24 20.57 -6.93
CA GLY A 112 -1.26 19.40 -6.05
C GLY A 112 -1.53 18.05 -6.74
N LYS A 113 -1.68 18.02 -8.06
CA LYS A 113 -1.92 16.80 -8.84
C LYS A 113 -0.72 16.49 -9.73
N CYS A 114 -0.37 15.21 -9.82
CA CYS A 114 0.62 14.75 -10.77
C CYS A 114 -0.01 14.64 -12.17
N ARG A 115 0.37 15.55 -13.07
CA ARG A 115 -0.11 15.59 -14.46
C ARG A 115 0.89 14.89 -15.36
N ARG A 116 0.35 13.96 -16.16
CA ARG A 116 1.16 13.12 -17.06
C ARG A 116 1.70 13.95 -18.21
N LEU A 117 2.95 13.71 -18.57
CA LEU A 117 3.53 14.22 -19.81
C LEU A 117 3.24 13.20 -20.91
N ARG A 118 2.40 13.58 -21.89
CA ARG A 118 1.81 12.66 -22.88
C ARG A 118 2.84 11.93 -23.77
N ASN A 119 4.08 12.41 -23.83
CA ASN A 119 5.13 11.90 -24.71
C ASN A 119 6.27 11.20 -23.97
N LEU A 120 6.12 10.89 -22.68
CA LEU A 120 7.16 10.20 -21.92
C LEU A 120 6.88 8.71 -21.81
N TYR A 121 7.88 7.92 -22.20
CA TYR A 121 7.87 6.48 -22.04
C TYR A 121 7.76 6.09 -20.55
N PRO A 122 7.03 5.01 -20.23
CA PRO A 122 7.04 4.43 -18.90
C PRO A 122 8.46 4.10 -18.44
N VAL A 123 8.74 4.34 -17.16
CA VAL A 123 10.03 4.05 -16.54
C VAL A 123 9.88 2.95 -15.51
N MET A 124 10.93 2.15 -15.33
CA MET A 124 11.00 1.22 -14.20
C MET A 124 11.17 2.02 -12.92
N CYS A 125 10.38 1.68 -11.91
CA CYS A 125 10.39 2.30 -10.60
C CYS A 125 10.34 1.26 -9.49
N THR A 126 10.84 1.64 -8.32
CA THR A 126 10.82 0.81 -7.11
C THR A 126 10.29 1.63 -5.94
N VAL A 127 9.90 0.93 -4.88
CA VAL A 127 9.45 1.55 -3.63
C VAL A 127 10.67 1.65 -2.71
N PRO A 128 11.16 2.87 -2.41
CA PRO A 128 12.28 3.02 -1.49
C PRO A 128 11.82 2.78 -0.04
N GLN A 129 12.77 2.51 0.85
CA GLN A 129 12.53 2.49 2.29
C GLN A 129 12.19 3.89 2.83
N ASP A 130 11.53 3.94 3.98
CA ASP A 130 11.24 5.18 4.69
C ASP A 130 12.50 5.85 5.20
N LYS A 131 12.48 7.19 5.21
CA LYS A 131 13.59 8.01 5.68
C LYS A 131 13.05 9.20 6.46
N GLU A 132 13.85 9.66 7.40
CA GLU A 132 13.65 10.96 8.04
C GLU A 132 14.61 11.96 7.41
N ASP A 133 14.10 13.11 6.98
CA ASP A 133 14.93 14.21 6.48
C ASP A 133 15.08 15.24 7.60
N LEU A 134 16.22 15.16 8.29
CA LEU A 134 16.56 16.04 9.41
C LEU A 134 17.20 17.36 8.97
N ARG A 135 17.25 17.64 7.66
CA ARG A 135 17.81 18.90 7.13
C ARG A 135 16.69 19.93 6.96
N GLU A 136 16.84 21.08 7.63
CA GLU A 136 16.03 22.28 7.44
C GLU A 136 16.66 23.24 6.42
#